data_AF-A0A0C2G5U1-F1
#
_entry.id   AF-A0A0C2G5U1-F1
#
_cell.length_a   1.000
_cell.length_b   1.000
_cell.length_c   1.000
_cell.angle_alpha   90.00
_cell.angle_beta   90.00
_cell.angle_gamma   90.00
#
_symmetry.space_group_name_H-M   'P 1'
#
loop_
_entity.id
_entity.type
_entity.pdbx_description
1 polymer ?
#
loop_
_entity_poly.entity_id
_entity_poly.type
_entity_poly.pdbx_seq_one_letter_code
_entity_poly.pdbx_strand_id
1 'polypeptide(L)'
;MVQPLTGQLQLTDPLDFENVKDYRIRIKAQDHGIPPRSTNMTLVIHVSDYNDNAPVFETTSYEAEVAENSPLMTAVLKVKARDADSRENGKVLYRITNGSSAFGIDEKTGMIYVNENIDREVQSIYNIVVTAQDQGEVRCDSLPEGQGFL
;
A
#
# COMPACT_ATOMS: atom_id res chain seq x y z
N MET A 1 -18.52 4.26 20.45
CA MET A 1 -19.41 4.51 21.62
C MET A 1 -20.86 4.21 21.24
N VAL A 2 -21.65 3.63 22.16
CA VAL A 2 -23.12 3.46 22.00
C VAL A 2 -23.84 4.51 22.84
N GLN A 3 -24.73 5.29 22.24
CA GLN A 3 -25.61 6.19 22.98
C GLN A 3 -26.74 5.40 23.67
N PRO A 4 -26.89 5.48 25.01
CA PRO A 4 -27.77 4.59 25.76
C PRO A 4 -29.28 4.83 25.55
N LEU A 5 -29.68 6.03 25.12
CA LEU A 5 -31.09 6.38 24.91
C LEU A 5 -31.54 6.18 23.45
N THR A 6 -30.65 6.43 22.49
CA THR A 6 -30.98 6.39 21.05
C THR A 6 -30.52 5.09 20.39
N GLY A 7 -29.59 4.36 21.01
CA GLY A 7 -28.91 3.21 20.39
C GLY A 7 -27.95 3.60 19.27
N GLN A 8 -27.70 4.90 19.05
CA GLN A 8 -26.80 5.37 17.99
C GLN A 8 -25.35 4.98 18.29
N LEU A 9 -24.68 4.46 17.26
CA LEU A 9 -23.26 4.15 17.29
C LEU A 9 -22.45 5.29 16.68
N GLN A 10 -21.37 5.65 17.34
CA GLN A 10 -20.39 6.61 16.84
C GLN A 10 -18.99 6.03 16.99
N LEU A 11 -18.11 6.35 16.03
CA LEU A 11 -16.68 6.07 16.15
C LEU A 11 -16.08 6.88 17.29
N THR A 12 -15.17 6.28 18.04
CA THR A 12 -14.38 6.98 19.06
C THR A 12 -12.96 7.24 18.58
N ASP A 13 -12.48 6.41 17.67
CA ASP A 13 -11.14 6.42 17.12
C ASP A 13 -11.24 6.15 15.61
N PRO A 14 -10.25 6.59 14.80
CA PRO A 14 -10.17 6.26 13.38
C PRO A 14 -10.21 4.74 13.15
N LEU A 15 -10.83 4.33 12.05
CA LEU A 15 -10.76 2.95 11.58
C LEU A 15 -9.55 2.80 10.67
N ASP A 16 -8.84 1.70 10.84
CA ASP A 16 -7.63 1.35 10.10
C ASP A 16 -7.78 -0.12 9.68
N PHE A 17 -7.90 -0.35 8.37
CA PHE A 17 -8.17 -1.68 7.80
C PHE A 17 -6.96 -2.61 7.95
N GLU A 18 -5.76 -2.05 7.85
CA GLU A 18 -4.46 -2.73 7.95
C GLU A 18 -4.28 -3.29 9.35
N ASN A 19 -4.85 -2.61 10.35
CA ASN A 19 -4.81 -3.04 11.75
C ASN A 19 -6.00 -3.95 12.14
N VAL A 20 -7.25 -3.52 11.86
CA VAL A 20 -8.46 -4.26 12.28
C VAL A 20 -9.53 -4.28 11.19
N LYS A 21 -9.84 -5.50 10.70
CA LYS A 21 -10.77 -5.71 9.57
C LYS A 21 -12.23 -5.88 9.95
N ASP A 22 -12.50 -6.42 11.14
CA ASP A 22 -13.86 -6.56 11.67
C ASP A 22 -13.95 -6.28 13.17
N TYR A 23 -15.02 -5.57 13.55
CA TYR A 23 -15.39 -5.32 14.94
C TYR A 23 -16.64 -6.11 15.29
N ARG A 24 -16.61 -6.80 16.44
CA ARG A 24 -17.75 -7.56 16.96
C ARG A 24 -18.20 -6.96 18.28
N ILE A 25 -19.33 -6.25 18.24
CA ILE A 25 -19.85 -5.50 19.37
C ILE A 25 -21.08 -6.23 19.92
N ARG A 26 -21.03 -6.63 21.19
CA ARG A 26 -22.20 -7.19 21.89
C ARG A 26 -22.99 -6.07 22.55
N ILE A 27 -24.22 -5.86 22.09
CA ILE A 27 -25.12 -4.84 22.59
C ILE A 27 -26.15 -5.51 23.50
N LYS A 28 -26.37 -4.95 24.69
CA LYS A 28 -27.41 -5.36 25.63
C LYS A 28 -28.47 -4.27 25.72
N ALA A 29 -29.73 -4.63 25.49
CA ALA A 29 -30.87 -3.78 25.80
C ALA A 29 -31.53 -4.29 27.10
N GLN A 30 -31.88 -3.38 27.99
CA GLN A 30 -32.50 -3.70 29.28
C GLN A 30 -33.65 -2.74 29.56
N ASP A 31 -34.79 -3.26 30.01
CA ASP A 31 -35.91 -2.44 30.44
C ASP A 31 -35.74 -1.96 31.91
N HIS A 32 -36.58 -1.02 32.33
CA HIS A 32 -36.62 -0.52 33.71
C HIS A 32 -37.64 -1.28 34.59
N GLY A 33 -38.01 -2.51 34.21
CA GLY A 33 -38.96 -3.32 34.96
C GLY A 33 -38.40 -3.84 36.30
N ILE A 34 -39.28 -4.36 37.16
CA ILE A 34 -38.92 -5.06 38.40
C ILE A 34 -39.62 -6.43 38.40
N PRO A 35 -38.89 -7.55 38.19
CA PRO A 35 -37.47 -7.62 37.84
C PRO A 35 -37.20 -7.14 36.40
N PRO A 36 -36.00 -6.61 36.10
CA PRO A 36 -35.68 -6.12 34.77
C PRO A 36 -35.46 -7.27 33.79
N ARG A 37 -35.89 -7.08 32.54
CA ARG A 37 -35.62 -8.01 31.43
C ARG A 37 -34.59 -7.40 30.49
N SER A 38 -33.76 -8.26 29.91
CA SER A 38 -32.75 -7.84 28.94
C SER A 38 -32.58 -8.83 27.81
N THR A 39 -32.19 -8.31 26.65
CA THR A 39 -31.80 -9.09 25.47
C THR A 39 -30.42 -8.65 24.97
N ASN A 40 -29.73 -9.55 24.27
CA ASN A 40 -28.42 -9.29 23.71
C ASN A 40 -28.44 -9.50 22.19
N MET A 41 -27.67 -8.68 21.47
CA MET A 41 -27.43 -8.83 20.04
C MET A 41 -25.94 -8.62 19.75
N THR A 42 -25.41 -9.30 18.74
CA THR A 42 -24.05 -9.07 18.24
C THR A 42 -24.12 -8.31 16.93
N LEU A 43 -23.51 -7.13 16.90
CA LEU A 43 -23.28 -6.37 15.68
C LEU A 43 -21.89 -6.69 15.14
N VAL A 44 -21.80 -7.01 13.85
CA VAL A 44 -20.53 -7.18 13.13
C VAL A 44 -20.37 -5.99 12.19
N ILE A 45 -19.26 -5.27 12.33
CA ILE A 45 -18.88 -4.15 11.47
C ILE A 45 -17.69 -4.59 10.64
N HIS A 46 -17.80 -4.48 9.33
CA HIS A 46 -16.69 -4.71 8.40
C HIS A 46 -16.06 -3.37 8.05
N VAL A 47 -14.74 -3.28 8.19
CA VAL A 47 -13.97 -2.11 7.75
C VAL A 47 -13.72 -2.24 6.26
N SER A 48 -13.97 -1.17 5.52
CA SER A 48 -13.63 -1.10 4.10
C SER A 48 -12.16 -0.78 3.92
N ASP A 49 -11.50 -1.55 3.06
CA ASP A 49 -10.12 -1.35 2.63
C ASP A 49 -10.02 -0.16 1.67
N TYR A 50 -9.02 0.70 1.86
CA TYR A 50 -8.73 1.85 1.01
C TYR A 50 -7.27 1.79 0.53
N ASN A 51 -6.88 2.65 -0.41
CA ASN A 51 -5.50 2.72 -0.91
C ASN A 51 -4.80 3.91 -0.26
N ASP A 52 -4.45 3.77 1.02
CA ASP A 52 -3.85 4.81 1.85
C ASP A 52 -2.39 4.51 2.25
N ASN A 53 -1.85 3.37 1.82
CA ASN A 53 -0.43 3.09 1.87
C ASN A 53 0.19 3.23 0.47
N ALA A 54 1.45 3.64 0.43
CA ALA A 54 2.20 3.74 -0.81
C ALA A 54 3.31 2.66 -0.81
N PRO A 55 3.74 2.16 -1.98
CA PRO A 55 4.79 1.16 -2.04
C PRO A 55 6.11 1.68 -1.48
N VAL A 56 6.74 0.88 -0.62
CA VAL A 56 8.05 1.18 0.00
C VAL A 56 9.08 0.14 -0.42
N PHE A 57 10.22 0.58 -0.96
CA PHE A 57 11.35 -0.30 -1.26
C PHE A 57 11.97 -0.89 0.01
N GLU A 58 12.39 -2.16 -0.05
CA GLU A 58 13.04 -2.84 1.09
C GLU A 58 14.42 -2.25 1.41
N THR A 59 15.08 -1.61 0.44
CA THR A 59 16.39 -0.97 0.59
C THR A 59 16.41 0.38 -0.10
N THR A 60 17.23 1.31 0.42
CA THR A 60 17.36 2.68 -0.11
C THR A 60 18.17 2.76 -1.40
N SER A 61 19.02 1.77 -1.67
CA SER A 61 19.87 1.70 -2.86
C SER A 61 20.14 0.25 -3.24
N TYR A 62 20.36 0.02 -4.54
CA TYR A 62 20.73 -1.27 -5.10
C TYR A 62 22.00 -1.09 -5.95
N GLU A 63 22.94 -2.01 -5.83
CA GLU A 63 24.17 -2.05 -6.62
C GLU A 63 24.35 -3.46 -7.18
N ALA A 64 24.81 -3.55 -8.42
CA ALA A 64 25.11 -4.82 -9.09
C ALA A 64 26.18 -4.60 -10.16
N GLU A 65 26.88 -5.68 -10.50
CA GLU A 65 27.82 -5.72 -11.59
C GLU A 65 27.26 -6.60 -12.71
N VAL A 66 27.50 -6.20 -13.95
CA VAL A 66 27.12 -6.95 -15.15
C VAL A 66 28.30 -6.97 -16.12
N ALA A 67 28.58 -8.13 -16.70
CA ALA A 67 29.65 -8.25 -17.67
C ALA A 67 29.28 -7.50 -18.96
N GLU A 68 30.24 -6.80 -19.54
CA GLU A 68 30.11 -6.29 -20.91
C GLU A 68 29.81 -7.44 -21.89
N ASN A 69 29.13 -7.14 -22.99
CA ASN A 69 28.68 -8.15 -23.96
C ASN A 69 27.75 -9.25 -23.38
N SER A 70 27.16 -9.04 -22.19
CA SER A 70 26.11 -9.92 -21.69
C SER A 70 24.97 -10.04 -22.71
N PRO A 71 24.42 -11.24 -22.94
CA PRO A 71 23.28 -11.42 -23.82
C PRO A 71 22.10 -10.55 -23.39
N LEU A 72 21.26 -10.16 -24.37
CA LEU A 72 19.97 -9.54 -24.07
C LEU A 72 19.15 -10.44 -23.15
N MET A 73 18.33 -9.82 -22.29
CA MET A 73 17.54 -10.44 -21.24
C MET A 73 18.35 -11.08 -20.09
N THR A 74 19.67 -10.86 -20.02
CA THR A 74 20.46 -11.27 -18.85
C THR A 74 19.96 -10.55 -17.60
N ALA A 75 19.60 -11.32 -16.57
CA ALA A 75 19.17 -10.77 -15.29
C ALA A 75 20.34 -10.08 -14.57
N VAL A 76 20.11 -8.87 -14.08
CA VAL A 76 21.13 -8.03 -13.41
C VAL A 76 20.88 -8.03 -11.91
N LEU A 77 19.71 -7.54 -11.49
CA LEU A 77 19.31 -7.52 -10.09
C LEU A 77 17.79 -7.48 -9.98
N LYS A 78 17.27 -7.87 -8.82
CA LYS A 78 15.85 -7.80 -8.51
C LYS A 78 15.60 -6.75 -7.43
N VAL A 79 14.84 -5.72 -7.75
CA VAL A 79 14.34 -4.77 -6.75
C VAL A 79 13.07 -5.31 -6.10
N LYS A 80 12.77 -4.81 -4.91
CA LYS A 80 11.56 -5.22 -4.19
C LYS A 80 11.00 -4.08 -3.37
N ALA A 81 9.75 -3.76 -3.63
CA ALA A 81 8.92 -2.88 -2.84
C ALA A 81 7.71 -3.64 -2.29
N ARG A 82 7.17 -3.14 -1.19
CA ARG A 82 6.00 -3.69 -0.51
C ARG A 82 4.99 -2.58 -0.29
N ASP A 83 3.74 -2.94 -0.47
CA ASP A 83 2.60 -2.13 -0.09
C ASP A 83 1.82 -2.88 1.01
N ALA A 84 1.28 -2.15 1.97
CA ALA A 84 0.55 -2.72 3.10
C ALA A 84 -0.92 -2.97 2.77
N ASP A 85 -1.45 -2.30 1.75
CA ASP A 85 -2.85 -2.40 1.35
C ASP A 85 -3.16 -3.79 0.80
N SER A 86 -4.44 -4.17 0.81
CA SER A 86 -4.83 -5.50 0.35
C SER A 86 -5.22 -5.52 -1.14
N ARG A 87 -5.13 -6.72 -1.75
CA ARG A 87 -5.56 -6.97 -3.14
C ARG A 87 -4.86 -6.06 -4.14
N GLU A 88 -5.60 -5.39 -5.04
CA GLU A 88 -5.02 -4.56 -6.11
C GLU A 88 -4.31 -3.31 -5.55
N ASN A 89 -4.81 -2.75 -4.44
CA ASN A 89 -4.15 -1.66 -3.72
C ASN A 89 -2.75 -2.09 -3.25
N GLY A 90 -2.59 -3.37 -2.85
CA GLY A 90 -1.28 -3.91 -2.48
C GLY A 90 -0.39 -4.34 -3.65
N LYS A 91 -0.87 -4.31 -4.91
CA LYS A 91 -0.12 -4.85 -6.06
C LYS A 91 0.81 -3.82 -6.66
N VAL A 92 2.09 -4.00 -6.35
CA VAL A 92 3.18 -3.15 -6.84
C VAL A 92 3.57 -3.47 -8.28
N LEU A 93 3.65 -2.43 -9.11
CA LEU A 93 4.24 -2.41 -10.44
C LEU A 93 5.54 -1.59 -10.43
N TYR A 94 6.53 -2.05 -11.19
CA TYR A 94 7.86 -1.44 -11.26
C TYR A 94 8.14 -0.82 -12.61
N ARG A 95 8.78 0.36 -12.62
CA ARG A 95 9.19 1.05 -13.86
C ARG A 95 10.55 1.71 -13.69
N ILE A 96 11.38 1.66 -14.73
CA ILE A 96 12.55 2.54 -14.84
C ILE A 96 12.04 3.88 -15.34
N THR A 97 12.19 4.93 -14.53
CA THR A 97 11.74 6.29 -14.87
C THR A 97 12.87 7.20 -15.28
N ASN A 98 14.09 6.86 -14.91
CA ASN A 98 15.30 7.52 -15.37
C ASN A 98 16.43 6.50 -15.46
N GLY A 99 17.26 6.59 -16.48
CA GLY A 99 18.35 5.66 -16.71
C GLY A 99 18.63 5.46 -18.20
N SER A 100 19.41 4.43 -18.50
CA SER A 100 19.73 4.05 -19.88
C SER A 100 18.72 3.05 -20.43
N SER A 101 18.43 3.12 -21.74
CA SER A 101 17.68 2.10 -22.47
C SER A 101 18.39 0.75 -22.54
N ALA A 102 19.68 0.71 -22.17
CA ALA A 102 20.46 -0.51 -22.02
C ALA A 102 19.90 -1.47 -20.96
N PHE A 103 19.02 -1.02 -20.09
CA PHE A 103 18.37 -1.85 -19.08
C PHE A 103 16.85 -1.77 -19.18
N GLY A 104 16.21 -2.92 -19.03
CA GLY A 104 14.77 -3.07 -18.88
C GLY A 104 14.41 -3.56 -17.49
N ILE A 105 13.14 -3.46 -17.14
CA ILE A 105 12.61 -4.01 -15.89
C ILE A 105 11.31 -4.77 -16.17
N ASP A 106 11.18 -5.94 -15.57
CA ASP A 106 9.91 -6.66 -15.54
C ASP A 106 8.96 -5.98 -14.54
N GLU A 107 7.85 -5.48 -15.06
CA GLU A 107 6.90 -4.63 -14.34
C GLU A 107 6.28 -5.32 -13.11
N LYS A 108 6.18 -6.65 -13.10
CA LYS A 108 5.51 -7.39 -12.00
C LYS A 108 6.48 -7.95 -10.98
N THR A 109 7.69 -8.30 -11.42
CA THR A 109 8.67 -8.98 -10.58
C THR A 109 9.74 -8.04 -10.06
N GLY A 110 9.95 -6.88 -10.68
CA GLY A 110 11.04 -5.96 -10.36
C GLY A 110 12.41 -6.48 -10.81
N MET A 111 12.46 -7.47 -11.72
CA MET A 111 13.72 -7.97 -12.27
C MET A 111 14.26 -7.00 -13.32
N ILE A 112 15.43 -6.42 -13.06
CA ILE A 112 16.18 -5.61 -14.02
C ILE A 112 17.01 -6.54 -14.89
N TYR A 113 17.02 -6.29 -16.19
CA TYR A 113 17.73 -7.10 -17.18
C TYR A 113 18.42 -6.25 -18.25
N VAL A 114 19.40 -6.83 -18.93
CA VAL A 114 20.09 -6.21 -20.07
C VAL A 114 19.15 -6.12 -21.28
N ASN A 115 18.95 -4.93 -21.81
CA ASN A 115 18.03 -4.64 -22.91
C ASN A 115 18.73 -4.18 -24.20
N GLU A 116 19.95 -3.70 -24.11
CA GLU A 116 20.81 -3.41 -25.26
C GLU A 116 22.25 -3.89 -25.00
N ASN A 117 23.09 -3.91 -26.02
CA ASN A 117 24.50 -4.23 -25.86
C ASN A 117 25.19 -3.13 -25.03
N ILE A 118 25.89 -3.55 -23.98
CA ILE A 118 26.68 -2.69 -23.11
C ILE A 118 28.18 -2.90 -23.35
N ASP A 119 28.91 -1.79 -23.37
CA ASP A 119 30.34 -1.73 -23.59
C ASP A 119 30.96 -0.87 -22.49
N ARG A 120 31.85 -1.47 -21.70
CA ARG A 120 32.45 -0.83 -20.53
C ARG A 120 33.36 0.34 -20.92
N GLU A 121 34.02 0.26 -22.08
CA GLU A 121 34.89 1.33 -22.57
C GLU A 121 34.10 2.59 -22.97
N VAL A 122 32.83 2.42 -23.36
CA VAL A 122 31.91 3.53 -23.63
C VAL A 122 31.29 4.07 -22.35
N GLN A 123 30.76 3.18 -21.50
CA GLN A 123 30.13 3.56 -20.24
C GLN A 123 30.29 2.45 -19.21
N SER A 124 31.00 2.74 -18.12
CA SER A 124 31.29 1.79 -17.05
C SER A 124 30.34 1.86 -15.87
N ILE A 125 29.53 2.93 -15.76
CA ILE A 125 28.59 3.14 -14.65
C ILE A 125 27.23 3.59 -15.21
N TYR A 126 26.18 2.94 -14.74
CA TYR A 126 24.80 3.25 -15.09
C TYR A 126 24.00 3.58 -13.84
N ASN A 127 23.50 4.82 -13.77
CA ASN A 127 22.59 5.25 -12.72
C ASN A 127 21.16 5.05 -13.22
N ILE A 128 20.40 4.19 -12.53
CA ILE A 128 19.02 3.86 -12.89
C ILE A 128 18.13 4.22 -11.71
N VAL A 129 17.06 4.94 -11.99
CA VAL A 129 16.00 5.27 -11.03
C VAL A 129 14.80 4.40 -11.35
N VAL A 130 14.39 3.62 -10.35
CA VAL A 130 13.22 2.75 -10.40
C VAL A 130 12.13 3.32 -9.51
N THR A 131 10.91 3.37 -10.01
CA THR A 131 9.71 3.70 -9.22
C THR A 131 8.86 2.45 -9.04
N ALA A 132 8.27 2.34 -7.86
CA ALA A 132 7.22 1.38 -7.53
C ALA A 132 5.90 2.13 -7.41
N GLN A 133 4.84 1.59 -8.00
CA GLN A 133 3.49 2.16 -7.94
C GLN A 133 2.47 1.04 -7.74
N ASP A 134 1.53 1.21 -6.83
CA ASP A 134 0.38 0.32 -6.69
C ASP A 134 -0.65 0.53 -7.82
N GLN A 135 -1.74 -0.24 -7.79
CA GLN A 135 -2.84 -0.14 -8.77
C GLN A 135 -4.10 0.51 -8.19
N GLY A 136 -4.03 1.06 -6.97
CA GLY A 136 -5.16 1.69 -6.32
C GLY A 136 -5.33 3.16 -6.73
N GLU A 137 -6.56 3.66 -6.67
CA GLU A 137 -6.80 5.10 -6.76
C GLU A 137 -6.56 5.73 -5.40
N VAL A 138 -5.57 6.64 -5.30
CA VAL A 138 -5.41 7.48 -4.12
C VAL A 138 -6.59 8.44 -4.04
N ARG A 139 -7.41 8.31 -3.00
CA ARG A 139 -8.47 9.30 -2.74
C ARG A 139 -7.94 10.38 -1.80
N CYS A 140 -7.74 11.58 -2.34
CA CYS A 140 -7.49 12.79 -1.55
C CYS A 140 -8.80 13.24 -0.86
N ASP A 141 -9.17 12.60 0.25
CA ASP A 141 -10.19 13.15 1.16
C ASP A 141 -9.55 13.98 2.30
N SER A 142 -8.22 14.18 2.27
CA SER A 142 -7.54 15.17 3.10
C SER A 142 -7.72 16.58 2.50
N LEU A 143 -8.90 17.17 2.69
CA LEU A 143 -8.97 18.63 2.75
C LEU A 143 -7.99 19.09 3.84
N PRO A 144 -7.03 19.99 3.56
CA PRO A 144 -6.14 20.48 4.58
C PRO A 144 -6.98 21.14 5.68
N GLU A 145 -6.89 20.62 6.91
CA GLU A 145 -7.32 21.34 8.09
C GLU A 145 -6.55 22.66 8.14
N GLY A 146 -7.26 23.77 7.88
CA GLY A 146 -6.72 25.11 8.08
C GLY A 146 -6.60 25.94 6.81
N GLN A 147 -7.74 26.34 6.25
CA GLN A 147 -7.90 27.73 5.76
C GLN A 147 -9.29 28.22 6.14
N GLY A 148 -9.41 28.68 7.39
CA GLY A 148 -10.27 29.81 7.68
C GLY A 148 -9.37 31.04 7.76
N PHE A 149 -9.52 31.99 6.84
CA PHE A 149 -9.22 33.40 7.10
C PHE A 149 -10.12 34.29 6.20
N LEU A 150 -10.95 35.06 6.93
CA LEU A 150 -11.87 36.15 6.57
C LEU A 150 -13.15 35.81 5.80
#